data_AF-A0A9P5Q4M1-F1
#
_entry.id   AF-A0A9P5Q4M1-F1
#
_cell.length_a   1.000
_cell.length_b   1.000
_cell.length_c   1.000
_cell.angle_alpha   90.00
_cell.angle_beta   90.00
_cell.angle_gamma   90.00
#
_symmetry.space_group_name_H-M   'P 1'
#
loop_
_entity.id
_entity.type
_entity.pdbx_description
1 polymer ?
#
loop_
_entity_poly.entity_id
_entity_poly.type
_entity_poly.pdbx_seq_one_letter_code
_entity_poly.pdbx_strand_id
1 'polypeptide(L)'
;MPSLPSKSSTPRKGWTAVQVPTPNPIFETIPSKDELKEKYRPVFEQYCAVCGKSNTADKALKVLKCGKCKDIWYCSQKCQLIDWPQHKTSCVQIADSGIDRLVKKFWTHRFLRGYLEVYSIIVFDLLNPNRPGNPLNLPLLLRIDIGLEPADITSFMEMFYDQKKLTGSIPGMFQVNAITHSDNVYALEYFSRRPRRGAQWVEEEVDDRLKSKNGLPVVHMEFIYRGEVENSLTVVSSLSKEAMELAREQSPYLKKSAIRGTIEMPFGADSTIQALNGIIRDDKQDKLLLRAFMGRKDVEIIRAAGRNDNDYSRAVQYLLAKTRSDSIYTPIAFDLSSLLGSILGPDVPS
;
A
#
# COMPACT_ATOMS: atom_id res chain seq x y z
N MET A 1 53.51 22.57 30.28
CA MET A 1 52.40 21.68 29.86
C MET A 1 51.50 22.46 28.93
N PRO A 2 51.55 22.23 27.60
CA PRO A 2 50.64 22.88 26.68
C PRO A 2 49.33 22.10 26.62
N SER A 3 48.23 22.81 26.84
CA SER A 3 46.85 22.32 26.74
C SER A 3 46.57 21.77 25.34
N LEU A 4 46.06 20.53 25.30
CA LEU A 4 45.55 19.86 24.09
C LEU A 4 44.42 20.68 23.44
N PRO A 5 44.37 20.77 22.11
CA PRO A 5 43.29 21.44 21.41
C PRO A 5 41.98 20.66 21.53
N SER A 6 40.91 21.44 21.63
CA SER A 6 39.53 21.00 21.76
C SER A 6 39.06 20.15 20.57
N LYS A 7 38.41 19.05 20.92
CA LYS A 7 37.43 18.25 20.17
C LYS A 7 37.37 18.51 18.66
N SER A 8 37.94 17.58 17.92
CA SER A 8 37.66 17.30 16.52
C SER A 8 36.16 17.36 16.22
N SER A 9 35.72 18.36 15.48
CA SER A 9 34.45 18.32 14.78
C SER A 9 34.60 17.35 13.60
N THR A 10 34.26 16.08 13.82
CA THR A 10 34.01 15.17 12.69
C THR A 10 32.85 15.73 11.86
N PRO A 11 32.97 15.88 10.54
CA PRO A 11 31.85 16.26 9.69
C PRO A 11 30.77 15.19 9.85
N ARG A 12 29.55 15.58 10.23
CA ARG A 12 28.39 14.68 10.14
C ARG A 12 28.23 14.34 8.65
N LYS A 13 28.63 13.14 8.24
CA LYS A 13 28.30 12.62 6.91
C LYS A 13 26.78 12.52 6.85
N GLY A 14 26.13 13.53 6.30
CA GLY A 14 24.70 13.46 6.01
C GLY A 14 24.43 12.32 5.05
N TRP A 15 23.38 11.55 5.29
CA TRP A 15 22.90 10.57 4.33
C TRP A 15 22.48 11.30 3.06
N THR A 16 23.26 11.20 1.99
CA THR A 16 22.76 11.47 0.64
C THR A 16 21.95 10.24 0.22
N ALA A 17 20.63 10.32 0.35
CA ALA A 17 19.72 9.37 -0.26
C ALA A 17 19.17 10.02 -1.53
N VAL A 18 19.50 9.49 -2.70
CA VAL A 18 18.87 9.97 -3.93
C VAL A 18 17.65 9.09 -4.20
N GLN A 19 16.48 9.71 -4.19
CA GLN A 19 15.29 9.03 -4.67
C GLN A 19 15.51 8.57 -6.11
N VAL A 20 15.15 7.33 -6.37
CA VAL A 20 15.28 6.67 -7.66
C VAL A 20 13.97 6.87 -8.44
N PRO A 21 13.89 7.85 -9.36
CA PRO A 21 12.68 8.08 -10.14
C PRO A 21 12.42 6.95 -11.13
N THR A 22 11.31 6.27 -11.01
CA THR A 22 10.73 5.45 -12.08
C THR A 22 10.18 6.42 -13.13
N PRO A 23 10.75 6.46 -14.35
CA PRO A 23 10.24 7.32 -15.40
C PRO A 23 8.97 6.67 -15.88
N ASN A 24 7.85 7.27 -15.51
CA ASN A 24 6.58 6.79 -15.97
C ASN A 24 5.88 7.92 -16.72
N PRO A 25 5.62 7.78 -18.04
CA PRO A 25 4.82 8.75 -18.79
C PRO A 25 3.39 8.91 -18.23
N ILE A 26 2.98 8.05 -17.29
CA ILE A 26 1.69 8.12 -16.63
C ILE A 26 1.42 9.45 -15.95
N PHE A 27 2.42 10.12 -15.37
CA PHE A 27 2.18 11.42 -14.74
C PHE A 27 1.90 12.54 -15.74
N GLU A 28 2.24 12.36 -17.01
CA GLU A 28 1.96 13.29 -18.10
C GLU A 28 0.51 13.14 -18.58
N THR A 29 -0.05 11.92 -18.47
CA THR A 29 -1.42 11.60 -18.92
C THR A 29 -2.44 11.53 -17.80
N ILE A 30 -2.04 11.68 -16.53
CA ILE A 30 -2.98 11.69 -15.39
C ILE A 30 -3.82 12.99 -15.44
N PRO A 31 -5.16 12.89 -15.43
CA PRO A 31 -6.06 14.04 -15.32
C PRO A 31 -5.76 14.89 -14.08
N SER A 32 -6.20 16.14 -14.09
CA SER A 32 -6.02 17.04 -12.96
C SER A 32 -6.65 16.48 -11.67
N LYS A 33 -6.18 16.97 -10.52
CA LYS A 33 -6.68 16.59 -9.19
C LYS A 33 -8.20 16.78 -9.06
N ASP A 34 -8.77 17.77 -9.72
CA ASP A 34 -10.20 18.05 -9.64
C ASP A 34 -11.02 17.16 -10.57
N GLU A 35 -10.56 16.89 -11.79
CA GLU A 35 -11.15 15.88 -12.69
C GLU A 35 -11.14 14.49 -12.06
N LEU A 36 -10.03 14.12 -11.42
CA LEU A 36 -9.91 12.86 -10.70
C LEU A 36 -10.93 12.76 -9.56
N LYS A 37 -11.05 13.80 -8.71
CA LYS A 37 -12.07 13.82 -7.63
C LYS A 37 -13.50 13.67 -8.17
N GLU A 38 -13.80 14.28 -9.32
CA GLU A 38 -15.10 14.17 -9.97
C GLU A 38 -15.34 12.76 -10.52
N LYS A 39 -14.34 12.16 -11.17
CA LYS A 39 -14.40 10.77 -11.66
C LYS A 39 -14.45 9.73 -10.52
N TYR A 40 -13.89 10.03 -9.35
CA TYR A 40 -13.94 9.16 -8.17
C TYR A 40 -15.27 9.19 -7.42
N ARG A 41 -16.07 10.27 -7.55
CA ARG A 41 -17.38 10.39 -6.90
C ARG A 41 -18.34 9.24 -7.26
N PRO A 42 -18.54 8.85 -8.54
CA PRO A 42 -19.44 7.76 -8.89
C PRO A 42 -18.96 6.36 -8.47
N VAL A 43 -17.66 6.13 -8.28
CA VAL A 43 -17.13 4.81 -7.87
C VAL A 43 -17.36 4.53 -6.38
N PHE A 44 -17.50 5.58 -5.56
CA PHE A 44 -17.77 5.46 -4.12
C PHE A 44 -19.05 6.17 -3.73
N GLU A 45 -20.13 5.77 -4.40
CA GLU A 45 -21.49 6.11 -4.04
C GLU A 45 -21.69 5.91 -2.53
N GLN A 46 -21.99 7.01 -1.82
CA GLN A 46 -22.29 6.95 -0.39
C GLN A 46 -23.79 6.82 -0.25
N TYR A 47 -24.23 5.62 0.10
CA TYR A 47 -25.63 5.31 0.34
C TYR A 47 -25.99 5.50 1.79
N CYS A 48 -27.20 6.01 2.01
CA CYS A 48 -27.84 5.97 3.31
C CYS A 48 -28.06 4.52 3.72
N ALA A 49 -27.52 4.14 4.86
CA ALA A 49 -27.65 2.80 5.44
C ALA A 49 -29.08 2.34 5.73
N VAL A 50 -30.05 3.26 5.76
CA VAL A 50 -31.46 2.94 6.03
C VAL A 50 -32.32 2.98 4.78
N CYS A 51 -32.20 4.04 3.97
CA CYS A 51 -33.11 4.25 2.85
C CYS A 51 -32.47 4.05 1.47
N GLY A 52 -31.19 3.68 1.41
CA GLY A 52 -30.46 3.41 0.17
C GLY A 52 -30.16 4.65 -0.69
N LYS A 53 -30.69 5.84 -0.34
CA LYS A 53 -30.45 7.08 -1.09
C LYS A 53 -28.96 7.40 -1.18
N SER A 54 -28.53 7.76 -2.36
CA SER A 54 -27.14 8.00 -2.69
C SER A 54 -26.86 9.49 -2.93
N ASN A 55 -25.66 9.92 -2.56
CA ASN A 55 -25.17 11.28 -2.82
C ASN A 55 -24.71 11.50 -4.28
N THR A 56 -24.62 10.45 -5.11
CA THR A 56 -24.34 10.54 -6.54
C THR A 56 -25.61 10.63 -7.37
N ALA A 57 -26.71 10.00 -6.91
CA ALA A 57 -28.03 10.10 -7.53
C ALA A 57 -28.71 11.45 -7.25
N ASP A 58 -28.45 12.05 -6.08
CA ASP A 58 -28.94 13.38 -5.70
C ASP A 58 -27.77 14.23 -5.20
N LYS A 59 -27.24 15.11 -6.06
CA LYS A 59 -26.10 15.99 -5.75
C LYS A 59 -26.38 16.95 -4.58
N ALA A 60 -27.66 17.19 -4.23
CA ALA A 60 -28.03 18.03 -3.09
C ALA A 60 -28.09 17.23 -1.77
N LEU A 61 -28.00 15.90 -1.82
CA LEU A 61 -28.06 15.03 -0.66
C LEU A 61 -26.78 15.14 0.18
N LYS A 62 -26.85 15.90 1.28
CA LYS A 62 -25.82 15.88 2.31
C LYS A 62 -25.95 14.60 3.14
N VAL A 63 -25.06 13.65 2.90
CA VAL A 63 -24.93 12.45 3.74
C VAL A 63 -24.12 12.77 5.01
N LEU A 64 -24.69 12.43 6.15
CA LEU A 64 -24.13 12.53 7.48
C LEU A 64 -23.40 11.22 7.79
N LYS A 65 -22.17 11.29 8.29
CA LYS A 65 -21.49 10.10 8.83
C LYS A 65 -21.77 9.94 10.33
N CYS A 66 -21.82 8.71 10.82
CA CYS A 66 -21.88 8.45 12.26
C CYS A 66 -20.69 9.13 12.96
N GLY A 67 -20.95 9.93 14.00
CA GLY A 67 -19.89 10.67 14.70
C GLY A 67 -18.86 9.79 15.41
N LYS A 68 -19.26 8.59 15.83
CA LYS A 68 -18.41 7.63 16.56
C LYS A 68 -17.55 6.78 15.62
N CYS A 69 -18.18 5.98 14.75
CA CYS A 69 -17.46 5.05 13.88
C CYS A 69 -16.99 5.70 12.56
N LYS A 70 -17.62 6.80 12.13
CA LYS A 70 -17.34 7.53 10.87
C LYS A 70 -17.45 6.69 9.59
N ASP A 71 -18.09 5.53 9.71
CA ASP A 71 -18.08 4.49 8.69
C ASP A 71 -19.44 4.30 8.01
N ILE A 72 -20.52 4.50 8.78
CA ILE A 72 -21.89 4.45 8.27
C ILE A 72 -22.37 5.85 7.90
N TRP A 73 -23.04 5.93 6.74
CA TRP A 73 -23.59 7.16 6.17
C TRP A 73 -25.12 7.15 6.25
N TYR A 74 -25.70 8.32 6.50
CA TYR A 74 -27.14 8.54 6.63
C TYR A 74 -27.53 9.80 5.87
N CYS A 75 -28.64 9.79 5.14
CA CYS A 75 -29.12 11.00 4.48
C CYS A 75 -29.72 12.02 5.46
N SER A 76 -29.95 11.64 6.72
CA SER A 76 -30.57 12.48 7.74
C SER A 76 -30.32 11.90 9.14
N GLN A 77 -30.43 12.76 10.16
CA GLN A 77 -30.42 12.33 11.56
C GLN A 77 -31.55 11.34 11.87
N LYS A 78 -32.70 11.46 11.19
CA LYS A 78 -33.81 10.50 11.28
C LYS A 78 -33.37 9.09 10.87
N CYS A 79 -32.68 8.96 9.73
CA CYS A 79 -32.14 7.67 9.31
C CYS A 79 -31.09 7.13 10.29
N GLN A 80 -30.23 7.99 10.83
CA GLN A 80 -29.28 7.58 11.86
C GLN A 80 -29.97 7.01 13.11
N LEU A 81 -31.04 7.66 13.59
CA LEU A 81 -31.80 7.21 14.77
C LEU A 81 -32.53 5.89 14.52
N ILE A 82 -33.05 5.68 13.31
CA ILE A 82 -33.70 4.42 12.90
C ILE A 82 -32.69 3.26 12.93
N ASP A 83 -31.48 3.47 12.41
CA ASP A 83 -30.42 2.45 12.38
C ASP A 83 -29.81 2.20 13.77
N TRP A 84 -29.87 3.18 14.69
CA TRP A 84 -29.12 3.17 15.95
C TRP A 84 -29.31 1.91 16.83
N PRO A 85 -30.53 1.36 17.03
CA PRO A 85 -30.69 0.14 17.84
C PRO A 85 -29.90 -1.05 17.31
N GLN A 86 -29.74 -1.16 15.99
CA GLN A 86 -28.97 -2.22 15.32
C GLN A 86 -27.49 -1.83 15.21
N HIS A 87 -27.21 -0.59 14.83
CA HIS A 87 -25.84 -0.11 14.65
C HIS A 87 -25.04 -0.04 15.94
N LYS A 88 -25.66 0.29 17.09
CA LYS A 88 -24.94 0.52 18.36
C LYS A 88 -24.06 -0.66 18.79
N THR A 89 -24.48 -1.89 18.50
CA THR A 89 -23.75 -3.12 18.88
C THR A 89 -22.50 -3.33 18.03
N SER A 90 -22.49 -2.82 16.80
CA SER A 90 -21.35 -2.85 15.89
C SER A 90 -20.63 -1.50 15.75
N CYS A 91 -21.08 -0.46 16.49
CA CYS A 91 -20.56 0.90 16.40
C CYS A 91 -19.28 1.04 17.23
N VAL A 92 -18.16 0.62 16.64
CA VAL A 92 -16.81 0.78 17.20
C VAL A 92 -16.23 2.10 16.73
N GLN A 93 -15.51 2.81 17.60
CA GLN A 93 -14.77 4.00 17.20
C GLN A 93 -13.60 3.55 16.32
N ILE A 94 -13.81 3.61 15.02
CA ILE A 94 -12.74 3.42 14.05
C ILE A 94 -11.95 4.72 14.09
N ALA A 95 -10.66 4.62 14.38
CA ALA A 95 -9.77 5.73 14.13
C ALA A 95 -9.89 6.02 12.63
N ASP A 96 -10.57 7.11 12.25
CA ASP A 96 -10.66 7.63 10.88
C ASP A 96 -9.25 8.00 10.44
N SER A 97 -8.48 6.97 10.09
CA SER A 97 -7.11 7.06 9.59
C SER A 97 -7.09 7.63 8.17
N GLY A 98 -8.27 7.77 7.55
CA GLY A 98 -8.41 8.09 6.14
C GLY A 98 -7.91 6.99 5.21
N ILE A 99 -7.58 5.79 5.73
CA ILE A 99 -6.97 4.72 4.94
C ILE A 99 -7.96 4.11 3.94
N ASP A 100 -9.23 3.93 4.31
CA ASP A 100 -10.28 3.47 3.40
C ASP A 100 -10.33 4.34 2.15
N ARG A 101 -10.21 5.66 2.32
CA ARG A 101 -10.18 6.61 1.20
C ARG A 101 -8.94 6.43 0.34
N LEU A 102 -7.79 6.12 0.94
CA LEU A 102 -6.56 5.86 0.19
C LEU A 102 -6.65 4.55 -0.58
N VAL A 103 -7.16 3.47 0.02
CA VAL A 103 -7.37 2.19 -0.68
C VAL A 103 -8.37 2.35 -1.82
N LYS A 104 -9.48 3.06 -1.57
CA LYS A 104 -10.48 3.40 -2.58
C LYS A 104 -9.86 4.15 -3.76
N LYS A 105 -9.11 5.23 -3.50
CA LYS A 105 -8.39 5.96 -4.54
C LYS A 105 -7.36 5.10 -5.27
N PHE A 106 -6.58 4.32 -4.54
CA PHE A 106 -5.61 3.38 -5.10
C PHE A 106 -6.32 2.47 -6.11
N TRP A 107 -7.45 1.91 -5.70
CA TRP A 107 -8.16 0.94 -6.52
C TRP A 107 -8.81 1.57 -7.77
N THR A 108 -9.23 2.83 -7.72
CA THR A 108 -9.74 3.52 -8.92
C THR A 108 -8.69 3.76 -10.02
N HIS A 109 -7.40 3.67 -9.69
CA HIS A 109 -6.35 3.77 -10.68
C HIS A 109 -6.17 2.42 -11.37
N ARG A 110 -6.78 2.27 -12.56
CA ARG A 110 -6.67 1.04 -13.38
C ARG A 110 -5.22 0.57 -13.54
N PHE A 111 -4.29 1.52 -13.70
CA PHE A 111 -2.87 1.20 -13.79
C PHE A 111 -2.30 0.63 -12.49
N LEU A 112 -2.58 1.24 -11.33
CA LEU A 112 -2.06 0.76 -10.04
C LEU A 112 -2.66 -0.59 -9.65
N ARG A 113 -3.98 -0.78 -9.83
CA ARG A 113 -4.61 -2.08 -9.55
C ARG A 113 -4.08 -3.18 -10.49
N GLY A 114 -3.73 -2.83 -11.74
CA GLY A 114 -3.11 -3.75 -12.69
C GLY A 114 -1.83 -4.42 -12.15
N TYR A 115 -1.04 -3.74 -11.30
CA TYR A 115 0.10 -4.38 -10.63
C TYR A 115 -0.33 -5.46 -9.64
N LEU A 116 -1.42 -5.26 -8.90
CA LEU A 116 -1.93 -6.28 -7.99
C LEU A 116 -2.58 -7.44 -8.74
N GLU A 117 -3.21 -7.17 -9.88
CA GLU A 117 -3.73 -8.21 -10.78
C GLU A 117 -2.58 -9.06 -11.36
N VAL A 118 -1.52 -8.43 -11.89
CA VAL A 118 -0.30 -9.11 -12.35
C VAL A 118 0.36 -9.90 -11.23
N TYR A 119 0.50 -9.30 -10.04
CA TYR A 119 1.00 -9.99 -8.86
C TYR A 119 0.18 -11.25 -8.55
N SER A 120 -1.16 -11.14 -8.58
CA SER A 120 -2.08 -12.27 -8.38
C SER A 120 -1.84 -13.39 -9.38
N ILE A 121 -1.66 -13.04 -10.67
CA ILE A 121 -1.40 -14.01 -11.73
C ILE A 121 -0.12 -14.80 -11.48
N ILE A 122 0.94 -14.10 -11.05
CA ILE A 122 2.24 -14.70 -10.74
C ILE A 122 2.12 -15.64 -9.53
N VAL A 123 1.64 -15.13 -8.39
CA VAL A 123 1.70 -15.90 -7.13
C VAL A 123 0.70 -17.06 -7.07
N PHE A 124 -0.40 -16.98 -7.81
CA PHE A 124 -1.34 -18.09 -7.93
C PHE A 124 -1.07 -18.99 -9.13
N ASP A 125 -0.01 -18.73 -9.91
CA ASP A 125 0.39 -19.51 -11.08
C ASP A 125 -0.76 -19.68 -12.10
N LEU A 126 -1.47 -18.58 -12.37
CA LEU A 126 -2.74 -18.62 -13.14
C LEU A 126 -2.54 -18.80 -14.65
N LEU A 127 -1.31 -18.69 -15.14
CA LEU A 127 -0.96 -18.97 -16.53
C LEU A 127 -0.58 -20.44 -16.76
N ASN A 128 -0.33 -21.21 -15.69
CA ASN A 128 0.01 -22.61 -15.81
C ASN A 128 -1.25 -23.45 -16.09
N PRO A 129 -1.35 -24.12 -17.26
CA PRO A 129 -2.50 -24.96 -17.59
C PRO A 129 -2.58 -26.20 -16.70
N ASN A 130 -1.46 -26.61 -16.09
CA ASN A 130 -1.36 -27.76 -15.19
C ASN A 130 -1.43 -27.35 -13.71
N ARG A 131 -1.88 -26.12 -13.42
CA ARG A 131 -2.04 -25.64 -12.05
C ARG A 131 -2.91 -26.61 -11.25
N PRO A 132 -2.45 -27.10 -10.09
CA PRO A 132 -3.27 -27.96 -9.25
C PRO A 132 -4.50 -27.17 -8.78
N GLY A 133 -5.67 -27.81 -8.88
CA GLY A 133 -6.90 -27.22 -8.37
C GLY A 133 -6.81 -26.95 -6.86
N ASN A 134 -7.54 -25.95 -6.38
CA ASN A 134 -7.66 -25.73 -4.94
C ASN A 134 -8.51 -26.86 -4.35
N PRO A 135 -7.97 -27.74 -3.48
CA PRO A 135 -8.70 -28.90 -2.95
C PRO A 135 -9.89 -28.50 -2.08
N LEU A 136 -9.84 -27.33 -1.46
CA LEU A 136 -10.93 -26.78 -0.64
C LEU A 136 -11.86 -25.85 -1.42
N ASN A 137 -11.58 -25.64 -2.72
CA ASN A 137 -12.29 -24.69 -3.57
C ASN A 137 -12.41 -23.29 -2.94
N LEU A 138 -11.42 -22.89 -2.12
CA LEU A 138 -11.39 -21.58 -1.49
C LEU A 138 -11.07 -20.50 -2.54
N PRO A 139 -11.66 -19.29 -2.40
CA PRO A 139 -11.33 -18.16 -3.26
C PRO A 139 -9.84 -17.82 -3.22
N LEU A 140 -9.33 -17.28 -4.33
CA LEU A 140 -7.98 -16.72 -4.39
C LEU A 140 -7.96 -15.47 -3.51
N LEU A 141 -7.15 -15.45 -2.45
CA LEU A 141 -7.12 -14.36 -1.48
C LEU A 141 -5.71 -13.79 -1.33
N LEU A 142 -5.58 -12.48 -1.52
CA LEU A 142 -4.39 -11.72 -1.17
C LEU A 142 -4.66 -10.90 0.09
N ARG A 143 -3.81 -11.07 1.09
CA ARG A 143 -3.62 -10.13 2.20
C ARG A 143 -2.59 -9.11 1.79
N ILE A 144 -2.97 -7.84 1.75
CA ILE A 144 -2.13 -6.72 1.30
C ILE A 144 -1.91 -5.80 2.50
N ASP A 145 -0.77 -5.96 3.17
CA ASP A 145 -0.40 -5.12 4.29
C ASP A 145 0.16 -3.78 3.78
N ILE A 146 -0.51 -2.70 4.14
CA ILE A 146 -0.22 -1.35 3.70
C ILE A 146 0.17 -0.44 4.86
N GLY A 147 0.94 0.60 4.54
CA GLY A 147 1.39 1.61 5.51
C GLY A 147 1.51 2.99 4.88
N LEU A 148 1.76 3.99 5.74
CA LEU A 148 2.23 5.30 5.31
C LEU A 148 3.73 5.39 5.56
N GLU A 149 4.48 5.68 4.51
CA GLU A 149 5.88 6.06 4.60
C GLU A 149 6.04 7.57 4.33
N PRO A 150 7.11 8.23 4.77
CA PRO A 150 7.37 9.64 4.45
C PRO A 150 7.47 9.86 2.95
N ALA A 151 6.93 10.98 2.49
CA ALA A 151 7.01 11.39 1.10
C ALA A 151 8.44 11.72 0.65
N ASP A 152 9.30 12.11 1.61
CA ASP A 152 10.73 12.33 1.44
C ASP A 152 11.50 11.16 2.06
N ILE A 153 12.33 10.50 1.25
CA ILE A 153 13.15 9.38 1.68
C ILE A 153 14.12 9.77 2.80
N THR A 154 14.60 11.02 2.83
CA THR A 154 15.50 11.51 3.88
C THR A 154 14.82 11.45 5.24
N SER A 155 13.55 11.84 5.30
CA SER A 155 12.74 11.72 6.52
C SER A 155 12.58 10.27 6.98
N PHE A 156 12.47 9.32 6.03
CA PHE A 156 12.48 7.89 6.37
C PHE A 156 13.82 7.49 7.00
N MET A 157 14.94 7.85 6.37
CA MET A 157 16.28 7.51 6.86
C MET A 157 16.56 8.07 8.26
N GLU A 158 16.20 9.34 8.50
CA GLU A 158 16.36 9.99 9.80
C GLU A 158 15.54 9.30 10.90
N MET A 159 14.34 8.80 10.58
CA MET A 159 13.53 8.06 11.54
C MET A 159 14.02 6.63 11.75
N PHE A 160 14.41 5.96 10.67
CA PHE A 160 14.82 4.55 10.70
C PHE A 160 16.21 4.39 11.34
N TYR A 161 17.23 5.05 10.80
CA TYR A 161 18.61 4.88 11.26
C TYR A 161 18.93 5.77 12.48
N ASP A 162 18.59 7.05 12.40
CA ASP A 162 19.03 8.03 13.42
C ASP A 162 18.05 8.14 14.60
N GLN A 163 16.90 7.44 14.54
CA GLN A 163 15.85 7.50 15.55
C GLN A 163 15.40 8.93 15.86
N LYS A 164 15.52 9.83 14.87
CA LYS A 164 15.24 11.25 15.03
C LYS A 164 13.73 11.46 15.22
N LYS A 165 13.37 12.21 16.24
CA LYS A 165 11.99 12.66 16.43
C LYS A 165 11.75 13.88 15.54
N LEU A 166 11.10 13.66 14.41
CA LEU A 166 10.71 14.77 13.53
C LEU A 166 9.58 15.58 14.18
N THR A 167 9.68 16.90 14.06
CA THR A 167 8.69 17.85 14.59
C THR A 167 7.73 18.28 13.48
N GLY A 168 6.47 18.53 13.84
CA GLY A 168 5.45 18.97 12.89
C GLY A 168 4.75 17.82 12.17
N SER A 169 3.95 18.18 11.16
CA SER A 169 3.20 17.21 10.37
C SER A 169 4.09 16.61 9.30
N ILE A 170 4.19 15.29 9.25
CA ILE A 170 5.03 14.57 8.28
C ILE A 170 4.13 14.13 7.12
N PRO A 171 4.34 14.63 5.89
CA PRO A 171 3.62 14.16 4.72
C PRO A 171 3.99 12.70 4.45
N GLY A 172 2.99 11.83 4.48
CA GLY A 172 3.11 10.41 4.20
C GLY A 172 2.55 10.04 2.83
N MET A 173 2.87 8.82 2.40
CA MET A 173 2.43 8.23 1.15
C MET A 173 2.07 6.77 1.34
N PHE A 174 1.00 6.36 0.68
CA PHE A 174 0.57 4.96 0.62
C PHE A 174 1.71 4.09 0.08
N GLN A 175 1.97 2.98 0.76
CA GLN A 175 2.92 1.98 0.32
C GLN A 175 2.37 0.60 0.64
N VAL A 176 2.60 -0.34 -0.28
CA VAL A 176 2.43 -1.77 -0.02
C VAL A 176 3.69 -2.24 0.71
N ASN A 177 3.53 -2.79 1.91
CA ASN A 177 4.63 -3.27 2.74
C ASN A 177 4.88 -4.75 2.56
N ALA A 178 3.80 -5.54 2.44
CA ALA A 178 3.88 -6.96 2.13
C ALA A 178 2.59 -7.41 1.46
N ILE A 179 2.68 -8.50 0.70
CA ILE A 179 1.52 -9.26 0.25
C ILE A 179 1.72 -10.71 0.66
N THR A 180 0.71 -11.27 1.31
CA THR A 180 0.63 -12.71 1.59
C THR A 180 -0.50 -13.27 0.75
N HIS A 181 -0.20 -14.20 -0.15
CA HIS A 181 -1.23 -14.96 -0.83
C HIS A 181 -1.68 -16.11 0.08
N SER A 182 -2.98 -16.38 0.11
CA SER A 182 -3.56 -17.32 1.05
C SER A 182 -3.05 -18.74 0.83
N ASP A 183 -2.56 -19.35 1.89
CA ASP A 183 -2.72 -20.78 2.09
C ASP A 183 -4.15 -21.07 2.60
N ASN A 184 -4.48 -22.35 2.77
CA ASN A 184 -5.80 -22.74 3.26
C ASN A 184 -6.11 -22.15 4.65
N VAL A 185 -5.10 -21.89 5.49
CA VAL A 185 -5.29 -21.42 6.87
C VAL A 185 -5.74 -19.96 6.88
N TYR A 186 -5.04 -19.09 6.15
CA TYR A 186 -5.40 -17.67 6.12
C TYR A 186 -6.77 -17.44 5.46
N ALA A 187 -7.07 -18.18 4.39
CA ALA A 187 -8.38 -18.10 3.76
C ALA A 187 -9.50 -18.50 4.73
N LEU A 188 -9.34 -19.60 5.47
CA LEU A 188 -10.32 -20.00 6.48
C LEU A 188 -10.50 -18.96 7.58
N GLU A 189 -9.40 -18.37 8.07
CA GLU A 189 -9.46 -17.26 9.04
C GLU A 189 -10.26 -16.09 8.46
N TYR A 190 -9.92 -15.63 7.25
CA TYR A 190 -10.58 -14.55 6.55
C TYR A 190 -12.10 -14.75 6.46
N PHE A 191 -12.54 -15.92 5.97
CA PHE A 191 -13.97 -16.21 5.80
C PHE A 191 -14.71 -16.48 7.11
N SER A 192 -14.00 -16.77 8.21
CA SER A 192 -14.60 -16.88 9.54
C SER A 192 -14.91 -15.51 10.17
N ARG A 193 -14.23 -14.44 9.73
CA ARG A 193 -14.43 -13.09 10.26
C ARG A 193 -15.72 -12.49 9.70
N ARG A 194 -16.47 -11.80 10.55
CA ARG A 194 -17.58 -10.95 10.08
C ARG A 194 -17.00 -9.65 9.54
N PRO A 195 -17.08 -9.38 8.23
CA PRO A 195 -16.56 -8.14 7.69
C PRO A 195 -17.36 -6.96 8.27
N ARG A 196 -16.66 -5.87 8.53
CA ARG A 196 -17.29 -4.61 8.87
C ARG A 196 -18.24 -4.17 7.72
N ARG A 197 -19.38 -3.57 8.06
CA ARG A 197 -20.34 -3.06 7.07
C ARG A 197 -19.65 -2.07 6.13
N GLY A 198 -19.74 -2.31 4.82
CA GLY A 198 -19.08 -1.47 3.81
C GLY A 198 -17.57 -1.71 3.65
N ALA A 199 -16.99 -2.69 4.36
CA ALA A 199 -15.60 -3.09 4.24
C ALA A 199 -15.35 -4.14 3.15
N GLN A 200 -16.37 -4.52 2.40
CA GLN A 200 -16.24 -5.34 1.21
C GLN A 200 -16.86 -4.61 0.04
N TRP A 201 -16.10 -4.54 -1.05
CA TRP A 201 -16.55 -4.01 -2.32
C TRP A 201 -16.37 -5.10 -3.38
N VAL A 202 -17.42 -5.34 -4.15
CA VAL A 202 -17.44 -6.33 -5.23
C VAL A 202 -17.50 -5.54 -6.53
N GLU A 203 -16.52 -5.77 -7.42
CA GLU A 203 -16.50 -5.10 -8.72
C GLU A 203 -17.70 -5.52 -9.57
N GLU A 204 -18.12 -4.63 -10.48
CA GLU A 204 -19.23 -4.89 -11.40
C GLU A 204 -19.00 -6.15 -12.25
N GLU A 205 -17.75 -6.51 -12.53
CA GLU A 205 -17.36 -7.70 -13.28
C GLU A 205 -17.53 -9.02 -12.49
N VAL A 206 -18.02 -8.95 -11.26
CA VAL A 206 -18.27 -10.11 -10.39
C VAL A 206 -19.77 -10.18 -10.07
N ASP A 207 -20.36 -11.37 -10.19
CA ASP A 207 -21.77 -11.61 -9.88
C ASP A 207 -22.02 -11.91 -8.40
N ASP A 208 -23.30 -12.02 -8.01
CA ASP A 208 -23.70 -12.31 -6.63
C ASP A 208 -23.26 -13.70 -6.13
N ARG A 209 -22.79 -14.57 -7.03
CA ARG A 209 -22.23 -15.90 -6.73
C ARG A 209 -20.70 -15.87 -6.69
N LEU A 210 -20.10 -14.68 -6.71
CA LEU A 210 -18.65 -14.45 -6.77
C LEU A 210 -18.00 -15.09 -8.00
N LYS A 211 -18.74 -15.17 -9.11
CA LYS A 211 -18.21 -15.60 -10.40
C LYS A 211 -17.92 -14.40 -11.28
N SER A 212 -16.88 -14.52 -12.08
CA SER A 212 -16.54 -13.51 -13.06
C SER A 212 -17.55 -13.48 -14.21
N LYS A 213 -17.98 -12.29 -14.58
CA LYS A 213 -18.75 -12.03 -15.80
C LYS A 213 -17.89 -12.09 -17.06
N ASN A 214 -16.59 -11.81 -16.94
CA ASN A 214 -15.65 -11.82 -18.05
C ASN A 214 -14.94 -13.18 -18.24
N GLY A 215 -15.26 -14.17 -17.40
CA GLY A 215 -14.73 -15.53 -17.45
C GLY A 215 -13.30 -15.69 -16.91
N LEU A 216 -12.70 -14.63 -16.36
CA LEU A 216 -11.36 -14.67 -15.76
C LEU A 216 -11.42 -14.98 -14.26
N PRO A 217 -10.30 -15.38 -13.63
CA PRO A 217 -10.28 -15.67 -12.19
C PRO A 217 -10.73 -14.49 -11.33
N VAL A 218 -11.45 -14.78 -10.24
CA VAL A 218 -11.83 -13.81 -9.22
C VAL A 218 -10.85 -13.88 -8.06
N VAL A 219 -10.38 -12.72 -7.62
CA VAL A 219 -9.44 -12.58 -6.51
C VAL A 219 -10.03 -11.64 -5.45
N HIS A 220 -9.96 -12.08 -4.20
CA HIS A 220 -10.21 -11.27 -3.02
C HIS A 220 -8.92 -10.57 -2.62
N MET A 221 -8.92 -9.24 -2.53
CA MET A 221 -7.78 -8.43 -2.15
C MET A 221 -8.10 -7.65 -0.89
N GLU A 222 -7.62 -8.15 0.24
CA GLU A 222 -7.84 -7.56 1.56
C GLU A 222 -6.69 -6.62 1.93
N PHE A 223 -6.99 -5.33 1.98
CA PHE A 223 -6.07 -4.28 2.40
C PHE A 223 -6.08 -4.13 3.92
N ILE A 224 -4.92 -4.31 4.55
CA ILE A 224 -4.75 -4.27 6.00
C ILE A 224 -3.78 -3.15 6.37
N TYR A 225 -4.29 -2.18 7.12
CA TYR A 225 -3.49 -1.02 7.50
C TYR A 225 -2.72 -1.27 8.79
N ARG A 226 -1.38 -1.17 8.74
CA ARG A 226 -0.50 -1.37 9.91
C ARG A 226 -0.72 -2.72 10.62
N GLY A 227 -1.16 -3.75 9.89
CA GLY A 227 -1.50 -5.05 10.47
C GLY A 227 -2.81 -5.11 11.26
N GLU A 228 -3.60 -4.02 11.31
CA GLU A 228 -4.88 -3.95 12.03
C GLU A 228 -6.02 -4.57 11.19
N VAL A 229 -6.16 -5.89 11.29
CA VAL A 229 -7.13 -6.71 10.52
C VAL A 229 -8.58 -6.25 10.72
N GLU A 230 -8.95 -5.81 11.92
CA GLU A 230 -10.33 -5.40 12.25
C GLU A 230 -10.83 -4.23 11.37
N ASN A 231 -9.92 -3.47 10.78
CA ASN A 231 -10.19 -2.33 9.92
C ASN A 231 -9.89 -2.59 8.45
N SER A 232 -9.72 -3.86 8.05
CA SER A 232 -9.39 -4.21 6.67
C SER A 232 -10.48 -3.80 5.68
N LEU A 233 -10.09 -3.43 4.46
CA LEU A 233 -11.01 -3.24 3.33
C LEU A 233 -10.73 -4.32 2.28
N THR A 234 -11.74 -5.10 1.91
CA THR A 234 -11.63 -6.08 0.82
C THR A 234 -12.20 -5.51 -0.47
N VAL A 235 -11.45 -5.72 -1.55
CA VAL A 235 -11.98 -5.64 -2.91
C VAL A 235 -12.03 -7.04 -3.52
N VAL A 236 -13.19 -7.42 -4.06
CA VAL A 236 -13.38 -8.64 -4.82
C VAL A 236 -13.46 -8.27 -6.29
N SER A 237 -12.49 -8.73 -7.08
CA SER A 237 -12.31 -8.31 -8.46
C SER A 237 -12.09 -9.52 -9.36
N SER A 238 -12.69 -9.48 -10.55
CA SER A 238 -12.22 -10.32 -11.64
C SER A 238 -10.92 -9.75 -12.19
N LEU A 239 -9.98 -10.61 -12.57
CA LEU A 239 -8.79 -10.17 -13.29
C LEU A 239 -9.17 -9.55 -14.65
N SER A 240 -8.32 -8.64 -15.13
CA SER A 240 -8.47 -8.03 -16.46
C SER A 240 -7.69 -8.80 -17.54
N LYS A 241 -8.12 -8.65 -18.80
CA LYS A 241 -7.41 -9.23 -19.94
C LYS A 241 -6.02 -8.60 -20.09
N GLU A 242 -5.90 -7.30 -19.84
CA GLU A 242 -4.64 -6.57 -19.96
C GLU A 242 -3.62 -7.04 -18.91
N ALA A 243 -4.05 -7.33 -17.68
CA ALA A 243 -3.16 -7.93 -16.68
C ALA A 243 -2.68 -9.33 -17.10
N MET A 244 -3.58 -10.13 -17.69
CA MET A 244 -3.22 -11.45 -18.23
C MET A 244 -2.21 -11.36 -19.38
N GLU A 245 -2.35 -10.36 -20.26
CA GLU A 245 -1.42 -10.11 -21.37
C GLU A 245 -0.05 -9.68 -20.86
N LEU A 246 0.00 -8.68 -19.95
CA LEU A 246 1.26 -8.24 -19.34
C LEU A 246 1.99 -9.38 -18.61
N ALA A 247 1.25 -10.24 -17.91
CA ALA A 247 1.83 -11.39 -17.22
C ALA A 247 2.34 -12.48 -18.18
N ARG A 248 1.77 -12.60 -19.39
CA ARG A 248 2.28 -13.50 -20.44
C ARG A 248 3.53 -12.93 -21.12
N GLU A 249 3.59 -11.62 -21.29
CA GLU A 249 4.73 -10.95 -21.92
C GLU A 249 6.00 -11.07 -21.08
N GLN A 250 5.87 -10.99 -19.76
CA GLN A 250 6.98 -11.10 -18.79
C GLN A 250 8.11 -10.10 -19.03
N SER A 251 7.79 -8.93 -19.58
CA SER A 251 8.75 -7.87 -19.81
C SER A 251 9.36 -7.36 -18.49
N PRO A 252 10.69 -7.13 -18.44
CA PRO A 252 11.34 -6.61 -17.25
C PRO A 252 10.82 -5.21 -16.90
N TYR A 253 10.86 -4.87 -15.62
CA TYR A 253 10.52 -3.53 -15.15
C TYR A 253 11.74 -2.61 -15.25
N LEU A 254 11.53 -1.34 -15.59
CA LEU A 254 12.61 -0.34 -15.65
C LEU A 254 12.53 0.62 -14.47
N LYS A 255 13.63 0.74 -13.72
CA LYS A 255 13.78 1.67 -12.58
C LYS A 255 14.92 2.64 -12.88
N LYS A 256 14.68 3.97 -12.95
CA LYS A 256 15.78 4.94 -13.15
C LYS A 256 16.31 5.46 -11.82
N SER A 257 17.61 5.32 -11.63
CA SER A 257 18.37 5.88 -10.52
C SER A 257 19.20 7.05 -11.04
N ALA A 258 19.22 8.15 -10.28
CA ALA A 258 20.13 9.24 -10.57
C ALA A 258 21.61 8.85 -10.39
N ILE A 259 21.88 7.77 -9.63
CA ILE A 259 23.23 7.29 -9.31
C ILE A 259 23.60 6.12 -10.20
N ARG A 260 22.72 5.12 -10.27
CA ARG A 260 22.97 3.85 -10.95
C ARG A 260 22.47 3.83 -12.40
N GLY A 261 21.91 4.94 -12.89
CA GLY A 261 21.27 5.00 -14.21
C GLY A 261 20.00 4.16 -14.28
N THR A 262 19.62 3.70 -15.48
CA THR A 262 18.48 2.81 -15.66
C THR A 262 18.86 1.38 -15.24
N ILE A 263 18.09 0.82 -14.31
CA ILE A 263 18.22 -0.55 -13.82
C ILE A 263 17.05 -1.36 -14.39
N GLU A 264 17.33 -2.49 -15.03
CA GLU A 264 16.34 -3.52 -15.34
C GLU A 264 16.11 -4.40 -14.11
N MET A 265 14.84 -4.56 -13.75
CA MET A 265 14.41 -5.47 -12.72
C MET A 265 13.71 -6.65 -13.39
N PRO A 266 14.04 -7.89 -13.01
CA PRO A 266 13.43 -9.07 -13.62
C PRO A 266 11.93 -9.07 -13.39
N PHE A 267 11.16 -9.57 -14.35
CA PHE A 267 9.74 -9.80 -14.15
C PHE A 267 9.52 -10.81 -13.03
N GLY A 268 8.66 -10.48 -12.07
CA GLY A 268 8.41 -11.32 -10.90
C GLY A 268 7.66 -10.57 -9.81
N ALA A 269 7.09 -11.32 -8.87
CA ALA A 269 6.19 -10.81 -7.85
C ALA A 269 6.80 -9.64 -7.04
N ASP A 270 8.05 -9.78 -6.57
CA ASP A 270 8.72 -8.74 -5.80
C ASP A 270 8.98 -7.49 -6.64
N SER A 271 9.45 -7.65 -7.88
CA SER A 271 9.67 -6.54 -8.80
C SER A 271 8.39 -5.81 -9.15
N THR A 272 7.26 -6.52 -9.30
CA THR A 272 5.93 -5.94 -9.52
C THR A 272 5.55 -4.99 -8.39
N ILE A 273 5.76 -5.38 -7.13
CA ILE A 273 5.42 -4.53 -5.97
C ILE A 273 6.42 -3.40 -5.78
N GLN A 274 7.71 -3.63 -6.05
CA GLN A 274 8.70 -2.56 -6.04
C GLN A 274 8.41 -1.50 -7.10
N ALA A 275 8.04 -1.91 -8.32
CA ALA A 275 7.63 -0.99 -9.39
C ALA A 275 6.39 -0.18 -8.99
N LEU A 276 5.35 -0.84 -8.46
CA LEU A 276 4.14 -0.18 -7.94
C LEU A 276 4.47 0.87 -6.87
N ASN A 277 5.27 0.49 -5.88
CA ASN A 277 5.69 1.38 -4.80
C ASN A 277 6.54 2.55 -5.30
N GLY A 278 7.40 2.30 -6.29
CA GLY A 278 8.20 3.32 -6.99
C GLY A 278 7.32 4.38 -7.62
N ILE A 279 6.32 3.98 -8.40
CA ILE A 279 5.34 4.90 -9.01
C ILE A 279 4.69 5.79 -7.95
N ILE A 280 4.19 5.21 -6.85
CA ILE A 280 3.55 6.01 -5.79
C ILE A 280 4.55 6.98 -5.13
N ARG A 281 5.81 6.55 -4.98
CA ARG A 281 6.88 7.38 -4.40
C ARG A 281 7.25 8.57 -5.29
N ASP A 282 7.23 8.36 -6.60
CA ASP A 282 7.63 9.33 -7.63
C ASP A 282 6.54 10.38 -7.92
N ASP A 283 5.31 10.14 -7.49
CA ASP A 283 4.22 11.12 -7.55
C ASP A 283 4.40 12.27 -6.54
N LYS A 284 5.37 13.16 -6.79
CA LYS A 284 5.70 14.27 -5.90
C LYS A 284 4.62 15.33 -5.77
N GLN A 285 3.74 15.41 -6.76
CA GLN A 285 2.67 16.39 -6.82
C GLN A 285 1.33 15.86 -6.27
N ASP A 286 1.31 14.64 -5.71
CA ASP A 286 0.09 13.98 -5.22
C ASP A 286 -1.01 13.89 -6.31
N LYS A 287 -0.63 13.64 -7.56
CA LYS A 287 -1.58 13.44 -8.67
C LYS A 287 -2.43 12.18 -8.46
N LEU A 288 -1.87 11.13 -7.86
CA LEU A 288 -2.57 9.90 -7.52
C LEU A 288 -3.51 10.05 -6.31
N LEU A 289 -3.39 11.14 -5.56
CA LEU A 289 -4.13 11.40 -4.32
C LEU A 289 -3.88 10.38 -3.20
N LEU A 290 -2.70 9.76 -3.23
CA LEU A 290 -2.25 8.71 -2.30
C LEU A 290 -1.35 9.25 -1.16
N ARG A 291 -1.30 10.58 -0.97
CA ARG A 291 -0.66 11.21 0.18
C ARG A 291 -1.64 11.42 1.35
N ALA A 292 -1.13 11.27 2.57
CA ALA A 292 -1.83 11.60 3.81
C ALA A 292 -0.81 11.93 4.91
N PHE A 293 -1.17 12.74 5.90
CA PHE A 293 -0.28 13.00 7.02
C PHE A 293 -0.08 11.76 7.89
N MET A 294 1.17 11.51 8.29
CA MET A 294 1.53 10.37 9.13
C MET A 294 1.10 10.60 10.57
N GLY A 295 0.46 9.59 11.16
CA GLY A 295 0.15 9.56 12.58
C GLY A 295 1.33 9.06 13.41
N ARG A 296 1.21 9.18 14.75
CA ARG A 296 2.23 8.71 15.69
C ARG A 296 2.57 7.23 15.51
N LYS A 297 1.56 6.40 15.26
CA LYS A 297 1.76 4.95 15.00
C LYS A 297 2.56 4.70 13.71
N ASP A 298 2.33 5.46 12.65
CA ASP A 298 3.07 5.30 11.38
C ASP A 298 4.57 5.61 11.60
N VAL A 299 4.84 6.72 12.29
CA VAL A 299 6.21 7.10 12.68
C VAL A 299 6.86 6.02 13.54
N GLU A 300 6.13 5.51 14.53
CA GLU A 300 6.69 4.52 15.45
C GLU A 300 7.00 3.19 14.77
N ILE A 301 6.18 2.75 13.79
CA ILE A 301 6.48 1.54 13.01
C ILE A 301 7.84 1.66 12.30
N ILE A 302 8.14 2.82 11.71
CA ILE A 302 9.43 3.04 11.03
C ILE A 302 10.59 3.04 12.03
N ARG A 303 10.40 3.70 13.17
CA ARG A 303 11.42 3.77 14.22
C ARG A 303 11.68 2.41 14.87
N ALA A 304 10.62 1.66 15.19
CA ALA A 304 10.70 0.31 15.72
C ALA A 304 11.38 -0.65 14.74
N ALA A 305 11.07 -0.54 13.44
CA ALA A 305 11.81 -1.24 12.39
C ALA A 305 13.29 -0.88 12.40
N GLY A 306 13.63 0.41 12.50
CA GLY A 306 15.02 0.87 12.64
C GLY A 306 15.77 0.30 13.84
N ARG A 307 15.06 -0.01 14.94
CA ARG A 307 15.61 -0.67 16.14
C ARG A 307 15.60 -2.19 16.06
N ASN A 308 15.14 -2.79 14.96
CA ASN A 308 14.88 -4.23 14.81
C ASN A 308 13.90 -4.80 15.87
N ASP A 309 12.93 -4.00 16.30
CA ASP A 309 11.92 -4.40 17.29
C ASP A 309 10.78 -5.18 16.62
N ASN A 310 11.04 -6.45 16.30
CA ASN A 310 10.10 -7.34 15.60
C ASN A 310 8.83 -7.64 16.39
N ASP A 311 8.88 -7.49 17.71
CA ASP A 311 7.76 -7.79 18.62
C ASP A 311 6.75 -6.65 18.69
N TYR A 312 7.13 -5.44 18.27
CA TYR A 312 6.25 -4.28 18.29
C TYR A 312 4.97 -4.47 17.47
N SER A 313 5.09 -4.99 16.24
CA SER A 313 3.94 -5.33 15.40
C SER A 313 4.34 -6.11 14.16
N ARG A 314 3.39 -6.82 13.54
CA ARG A 314 3.56 -7.43 12.22
C ARG A 314 3.92 -6.42 11.13
N ALA A 315 3.45 -5.16 11.24
CA ALA A 315 3.81 -4.10 10.30
C ALA A 315 5.31 -3.75 10.34
N VAL A 316 5.97 -3.89 11.51
CA VAL A 316 7.42 -3.69 11.64
C VAL A 316 8.18 -4.79 10.90
N GLN A 317 7.76 -6.05 11.06
CA GLN A 317 8.39 -7.19 10.38
C GLN A 317 8.31 -7.03 8.86
N TYR A 318 7.15 -6.64 8.34
CA TYR A 318 6.96 -6.40 6.90
C TYR A 318 7.77 -5.21 6.40
N LEU A 319 7.81 -4.10 7.15
CA LEU A 319 8.65 -2.97 6.77
C LEU A 319 10.14 -3.35 6.75
N LEU A 320 10.61 -4.12 7.73
CA LEU A 320 11.99 -4.63 7.77
C LEU A 320 12.33 -5.54 6.60
N ALA A 321 11.42 -6.45 6.23
CA ALA A 321 11.61 -7.29 5.04
C ALA A 321 11.73 -6.43 3.77
N LYS A 322 10.83 -5.45 3.62
CA LYS A 322 10.83 -4.51 2.50
C LYS A 322 12.10 -3.67 2.41
N THR A 323 12.61 -3.15 3.53
CA THR A 323 13.83 -2.33 3.53
C THR A 323 15.08 -3.13 3.18
N ARG A 324 15.08 -4.44 3.43
CA ARG A 324 16.17 -5.34 3.01
C ARG A 324 16.09 -5.69 1.52
N SER A 325 14.89 -5.76 0.95
CA SER A 325 14.69 -6.19 -0.45
C SER A 325 14.77 -5.06 -1.47
N ASP A 326 14.48 -3.81 -1.09
CA ASP A 326 14.48 -2.66 -2.01
C ASP A 326 15.69 -1.75 -1.75
N SER A 327 16.54 -1.65 -2.77
CA SER A 327 17.78 -0.87 -2.70
C SER A 327 17.57 0.61 -2.38
N ILE A 328 16.35 1.15 -2.53
CA ILE A 328 16.05 2.55 -2.19
C ILE A 328 16.24 2.88 -0.70
N TYR A 329 16.18 1.87 0.18
CA TYR A 329 16.39 2.01 1.62
C TYR A 329 17.85 1.79 2.02
N THR A 330 18.71 1.41 1.07
CA THR A 330 20.14 1.24 1.29
C THR A 330 20.83 2.59 1.12
N PRO A 331 21.46 3.17 2.16
CA PRO A 331 22.13 4.45 2.01
C PRO A 331 23.39 4.36 1.14
N ILE A 332 23.71 5.42 0.39
CA ILE A 332 24.89 5.45 -0.52
C ILE A 332 26.20 5.21 0.24
N ALA A 333 26.33 5.68 1.49
CA ALA A 333 27.54 5.49 2.28
C ALA A 333 27.84 4.01 2.58
N PHE A 334 26.83 3.13 2.57
CA PHE A 334 27.01 1.67 2.70
C PHE A 334 27.45 1.01 1.39
N ASP A 335 27.10 1.58 0.24
CA ASP A 335 27.42 1.05 -1.10
C ASP A 335 28.88 1.34 -1.51
N LEU A 336 29.47 2.43 -0.97
CA LEU A 336 30.88 2.74 -1.20
C LEU A 336 31.83 1.85 -0.39
N SER A 337 31.42 1.36 0.79
CA SER A 337 32.26 0.41 1.55
C SER A 337 32.29 -0.98 0.93
N SER A 338 31.21 -1.42 0.29
CA SER A 338 31.16 -2.68 -0.47
C SER A 338 31.91 -2.57 -1.80
N LEU A 339 31.86 -1.42 -2.49
CA LEU A 339 32.68 -1.16 -3.68
C LEU A 339 34.18 -1.04 -3.37
N LEU A 340 34.55 -0.42 -2.24
CA LEU A 340 35.96 -0.34 -1.83
C LEU A 340 36.50 -1.70 -1.36
N GLY A 341 35.65 -2.55 -0.77
CA GLY A 341 36.01 -3.92 -0.41
C GLY A 341 36.17 -4.87 -1.61
N SER A 342 35.63 -4.53 -2.79
CA SER A 342 35.83 -5.31 -4.02
C SER A 342 36.96 -4.78 -4.91
N ILE A 343 37.37 -3.52 -4.72
CA ILE A 343 38.57 -2.94 -5.35
C ILE A 343 39.85 -3.33 -4.59
N LEU A 344 39.74 -3.52 -3.28
CA LEU A 344 40.82 -4.08 -2.46
C LEU A 344 40.61 -5.59 -2.36
N GLY A 345 41.14 -6.34 -3.34
CA GLY A 345 41.14 -7.80 -3.31
C GLY A 345 41.76 -8.37 -2.02
N PRO A 346 41.40 -9.59 -1.62
CA PRO A 346 41.99 -10.22 -0.44
C PRO A 346 43.35 -10.78 -0.84
N ASP A 347 44.45 -10.11 -0.47
CA ASP A 347 45.82 -10.62 -0.61
C ASP A 347 46.79 -9.60 0.02
N VAL A 348 47.72 -9.90 0.95
CA VAL A 348 48.36 -11.16 1.41
C VAL A 348 48.92 -10.89 2.83
N PRO A 349 49.09 -11.92 3.68
CA PRO A 349 49.53 -11.79 5.08
C PRO A 349 51.06 -11.80 5.27
N SER A 350 51.50 -11.16 6.35
CA SER A 350 52.55 -11.62 7.29
C SER A 350 52.59 -10.70 8.49
#